data_AF-A0A9E0D3V1-F1
#
_entry.id   AF-A0A9E0D3V1-F1
#
_cell.length_a   1.000
_cell.length_b   1.000
_cell.length_c   1.000
_cell.angle_alpha   90.00
_cell.angle_beta   90.00
_cell.angle_gamma   90.00
#
_symmetry.space_group_name_H-M   'P 1'
#
loop_
_entity.id
_entity.type
_entity.pdbx_description
1 polymer ?
#
loop_
_entity_poly.entity_id
_entity_poly.type
_entity_poly.pdbx_seq_one_letter_code
_entity_poly.pdbx_strand_id
1 'polypeptide(L)'
;MTVAQLAAAQHAAGRPLRFDEYLAIVLYGEHGFYTTSGQAGRRGDFITSPEVGPLFAAVLARWIDAEHARLGAPDDFTIVEVG
;
A
#
# COMPACT_ATOMS: atom_id res chain seq x y z
N MET A 1 9.59 -15.78 3.25
CA MET A 1 8.60 -16.47 4.10
C MET A 1 8.60 -17.97 3.82
N THR A 2 8.61 -18.81 4.86
CA THR A 2 8.62 -20.28 4.69
C THR A 2 7.27 -20.90 5.04
N VAL A 3 6.99 -22.09 4.48
CA VAL A 3 5.81 -22.90 4.85
C VAL A 3 5.77 -23.20 6.36
N ALA A 4 6.93 -23.31 6.99
CA ALA A 4 7.05 -23.52 8.43
C ALA A 4 6.49 -22.34 9.26
N GLN A 5 6.63 -21.10 8.79
CA GLN A 5 6.12 -19.92 9.48
C GLN A 5 4.59 -19.82 9.40
N LEU A 6 4.00 -20.20 8.26
CA LEU A 6 2.55 -20.31 8.09
C LEU A 6 1.95 -21.40 8.97
N ALA A 7 2.59 -22.57 9.01
CA ALA A 7 2.17 -23.68 9.85
C ALA A 7 2.26 -23.32 11.34
N ALA A 8 3.33 -22.63 11.77
CA ALA A 8 3.47 -22.14 13.13
C ALA A 8 2.39 -21.10 13.49
N ALA A 9 2.08 -20.16 12.60
CA ALA A 9 1.01 -19.18 12.80
C ALA A 9 -0.38 -19.85 12.92
N GLN A 10 -0.67 -20.84 12.07
CA GLN A 10 -1.91 -21.59 12.14
C GLN A 10 -2.01 -22.43 13.43
N HIS A 11 -0.90 -23.05 13.85
CA HIS A 11 -0.85 -23.80 15.10
C HIS A 11 -1.05 -22.89 16.32
N ALA A 12 -0.39 -21.73 16.34
CA ALA A 12 -0.54 -20.73 17.40
C ALA A 12 -1.96 -20.14 17.47
N ALA A 13 -2.63 -19.99 16.32
CA ALA A 13 -4.01 -19.51 16.28
C ALA A 13 -5.02 -20.50 16.90
N GLY A 14 -4.69 -21.80 16.98
CA GLY A 14 -5.60 -22.84 17.48
C GLY A 14 -6.86 -23.04 16.60
N ARG A 15 -6.87 -22.46 15.40
CA ARG A 15 -7.94 -22.50 14.41
C ARG A 15 -7.36 -22.37 13.00
N PRO A 16 -8.13 -22.68 11.94
CA PRO A 16 -7.73 -22.30 10.59
C PRO A 16 -7.39 -20.81 10.52
N LEU A 17 -6.27 -20.51 9.85
CA LEU A 17 -5.83 -19.13 9.64
C LEU A 17 -6.84 -18.43 8.73
N ARG A 18 -7.34 -17.26 9.14
CA ARG A 18 -8.19 -16.47 8.25
C ARG A 18 -7.34 -15.91 7.12
N PHE A 19 -7.99 -15.65 5.99
CA PHE A 19 -7.28 -15.15 4.82
C PHE A 19 -6.63 -13.78 5.03
N ASP A 20 -7.25 -12.88 5.79
CA ASP A 20 -6.68 -11.58 6.13
C ASP A 20 -5.45 -11.69 7.04
N GLU A 21 -5.45 -12.64 7.98
CA GLU A 21 -4.28 -12.92 8.83
C GLU A 21 -3.13 -13.51 8.02
N TYR A 22 -3.46 -14.44 7.10
CA TYR A 22 -2.52 -14.95 6.12
C TYR A 22 -1.88 -13.81 5.31
N LEU A 23 -2.70 -12.91 4.76
CA LEU A 23 -2.23 -11.76 3.97
C LEU A 23 -1.35 -10.83 4.80
N ALA A 24 -1.73 -10.53 6.05
CA ALA A 24 -0.93 -9.70 6.94
C ALA A 24 0.48 -10.27 7.14
N ILE A 25 0.58 -11.60 7.32
CA ILE A 25 1.87 -12.27 7.51
C ILE A 25 2.69 -12.28 6.21
N VAL A 26 2.10 -12.66 5.07
CA VAL A 26 2.84 -12.77 3.79
C VAL A 26 3.22 -11.43 3.18
N LEU A 27 2.48 -10.37 3.45
CA LEU A 27 2.78 -9.04 2.92
C LEU A 27 3.65 -8.23 3.86
N TYR A 28 3.39 -8.28 5.18
CA TYR A 28 3.96 -7.33 6.15
C TYR A 28 4.66 -7.96 7.36
N GLY A 29 4.71 -9.29 7.47
CA GLY A 29 5.46 -9.96 8.53
C GLY A 29 6.99 -9.77 8.39
N GLU A 30 7.77 -10.35 9.31
CA GLU A 30 9.24 -10.28 9.31
C GLU A 30 9.88 -10.66 7.95
N HIS A 31 9.25 -11.61 7.24
CA HIS A 31 9.67 -12.01 5.89
C HIS A 31 8.59 -11.76 4.83
N GLY A 32 7.71 -10.80 5.11
CA GLY A 32 6.65 -10.38 4.20
C GLY A 32 7.22 -9.65 2.99
N PHE A 33 6.49 -9.72 1.87
CA PHE A 33 6.91 -9.15 0.60
C PHE A 33 7.33 -7.67 0.74
N TYR A 34 6.49 -6.80 1.29
CA TYR A 34 6.79 -5.37 1.45
C TYR A 34 7.83 -5.08 2.53
N THR A 35 8.07 -6.02 3.45
CA THR A 35 9.08 -5.87 4.51
C THR A 35 10.50 -6.11 3.98
N THR A 36 10.68 -7.07 3.07
CA THR A 36 12.01 -7.52 2.67
C THR A 36 12.51 -6.93 1.36
N SER A 37 11.66 -6.91 0.32
CA SER A 37 12.13 -6.63 -1.04
C SER A 37 11.10 -6.07 -1.99
N GLY A 38 9.81 -6.23 -1.68
CA GLY A 38 8.69 -5.84 -2.52
C GLY A 38 8.63 -4.34 -2.72
N GLN A 39 8.92 -3.89 -3.94
CA GLN A 39 8.97 -2.45 -4.26
C GLN A 39 8.22 -2.13 -5.55
N ALA A 40 7.47 -1.02 -5.52
CA ALA A 40 7.00 -0.36 -6.73
C ALA A 40 8.16 0.40 -7.39
N GLY A 41 8.18 0.46 -8.71
CA GLY A 41 9.21 1.23 -9.41
C GLY A 41 9.57 0.66 -10.77
N ARG A 42 10.19 1.48 -11.63
CA ARG A 42 10.76 1.01 -12.92
C ARG A 42 11.78 -0.12 -12.79
N ARG A 43 12.35 -0.29 -11.60
CA ARG A 43 13.29 -1.35 -11.24
C ARG A 43 12.77 -2.23 -10.09
N GLY A 44 11.52 -2.04 -9.69
CA GLY A 44 10.85 -2.81 -8.66
C GLY A 44 10.13 -4.02 -9.25
N ASP A 45 9.35 -4.70 -8.41
CA ASP A 45 8.59 -5.89 -8.76
C ASP A 45 7.32 -5.56 -9.58
N PHE A 46 6.85 -4.32 -9.49
CA PHE A 46 5.68 -3.84 -10.22
C PHE A 46 5.74 -2.33 -10.51
N ILE A 47 4.92 -1.90 -11.46
CA ILE A 47 4.76 -0.50 -11.88
C ILE A 47 3.42 0.00 -11.36
N THR A 48 3.39 1.17 -10.74
CA THR A 48 2.14 1.88 -10.43
C THR A 48 1.94 3.05 -11.38
N SER A 49 0.79 3.74 -11.28
CA SER A 49 0.43 4.81 -12.22
C SER A 49 1.41 5.99 -12.21
N PRO A 50 1.93 6.46 -11.05
CA PRO A 50 2.99 7.47 -11.00
C PRO A 50 4.25 7.13 -11.81
N GLU A 51 4.67 5.85 -11.89
CA GLU A 51 5.91 5.48 -12.57
C GLU A 51 5.80 5.45 -14.10
N VAL A 52 4.57 5.37 -14.63
CA VAL A 52 4.31 5.39 -16.08
C VAL A 52 4.66 6.77 -16.66
N GLY A 53 4.30 7.84 -15.96
CA GLY A 53 4.62 9.21 -16.39
C GLY A 53 3.87 10.29 -15.62
N PRO A 54 4.17 11.58 -15.91
CA PRO A 54 3.70 12.72 -15.11
C PRO A 54 2.19 13.00 -15.20
N LEU A 55 1.49 12.38 -16.16
CA LEU A 55 0.07 12.64 -16.38
C LEU A 55 -0.79 12.25 -15.18
N PHE A 56 -0.45 11.18 -14.46
CA PHE A 56 -1.20 10.75 -13.28
C PHE A 56 -1.25 11.85 -12.21
N ALA A 57 -0.08 12.41 -11.86
CA ALA A 57 0.03 13.50 -10.89
C ALA A 57 -0.68 14.77 -11.37
N ALA A 58 -0.61 15.09 -12.67
CA ALA A 58 -1.29 16.25 -13.23
C ALA A 58 -2.82 16.16 -13.12
N VAL A 59 -3.38 14.95 -13.30
CA VAL A 59 -4.83 14.73 -13.12
C VAL A 59 -5.22 14.85 -11.66
N LEU A 60 -4.45 14.24 -10.74
CA LEU A 60 -4.70 14.35 -9.30
C LEU A 60 -4.61 15.80 -8.81
N ALA A 61 -3.58 16.54 -9.20
CA ALA A 61 -3.39 17.95 -8.82
C ALA A 61 -4.58 18.81 -9.23
N ARG A 62 -5.06 18.67 -10.48
CA ARG A 62 -6.24 19.39 -10.96
C ARG A 62 -7.50 19.08 -10.16
N TRP A 63 -7.66 17.84 -9.70
CA TRP A 63 -8.79 17.46 -8.87
C TRP A 63 -8.65 18.05 -7.45
N ILE A 64 -7.45 18.00 -6.87
CA ILE A 64 -7.15 18.60 -5.56
C ILE A 64 -7.43 20.11 -5.57
N ASP A 65 -6.96 20.83 -6.60
CA ASP A 65 -7.22 22.27 -6.77
C ASP A 65 -8.72 22.57 -6.86
N ALA A 66 -9.46 21.74 -7.60
CA ALA A 66 -10.90 21.88 -7.73
C ALA A 66 -11.62 21.64 -6.39
N GLU A 67 -11.18 20.65 -5.60
CA GLU A 67 -11.74 20.37 -4.28
C GLU A 67 -11.39 21.47 -3.26
N HIS A 68 -10.16 22.00 -3.28
CA HIS A 68 -9.77 23.14 -2.46
C HIS A 68 -10.67 24.35 -2.76
N ALA A 69 -10.86 24.68 -4.03
CA ALA A 69 -11.75 25.75 -4.46
C ALA A 69 -13.21 25.48 -4.06
N ARG A 70 -13.71 24.25 -4.23
CA ARG A 70 -15.07 23.84 -3.84
C ARG A 70 -15.33 24.00 -2.35
N LEU A 71 -14.31 23.81 -1.52
CA LEU A 71 -14.36 23.99 -0.07
C LEU A 71 -14.17 25.46 0.38
N GLY A 72 -14.07 26.39 -0.56
CA GLY A 72 -13.90 27.82 -0.26
C GLY A 72 -12.45 28.25 -0.07
N ALA A 73 -11.50 27.47 -0.60
CA ALA A 73 -10.06 27.73 -0.52
C ALA A 73 -9.55 27.99 0.91
N PRO A 74 -9.80 27.09 1.88
CA PRO A 74 -9.32 27.25 3.24
C PRO A 74 -7.79 27.32 3.31
N ASP A 75 -7.26 28.16 4.21
CA ASP A 75 -5.82 28.26 4.47
C ASP A 75 -5.25 26.96 5.10
N ASP A 76 -6.09 26.19 5.78
CA ASP A 76 -5.78 24.94 6.47
C ASP A 76 -6.22 23.69 5.68
N PHE A 77 -5.76 23.59 4.42
CA PHE A 77 -6.04 22.44 3.58
C PHE A 77 -4.93 21.37 3.64
N THR A 78 -5.22 20.22 4.24
CA THR A 78 -4.26 19.11 4.37
C THR A 78 -4.49 18.03 3.32
N ILE A 79 -3.44 17.67 2.59
CA ILE A 79 -3.41 16.52 1.69
C ILE A 79 -2.69 15.38 2.40
N VAL A 80 -3.32 14.20 2.47
CA VAL A 80 -2.73 13.00 3.06
C VAL A 80 -2.57 11.94 1.98
N GLU A 81 -1.33 11.54 1.71
CA GLU A 81 -1.00 10.38 0.88
C GLU A 81 -0.65 9.21 1.81
N VAL A 82 -1.39 8.11 1.67
CA VAL A 82 -1.12 6.87 2.43
C VAL A 82 -0.46 5.91 1.46
N GLY A 83 0.78 5.52 1.79
CA GLY A 83 1.60 4.59 1.01
C GLY A 83 0.97 3.21 0.82
#